data_AF-A0A6C8G0R9-F1
#
_entry.id   AF-A0A6C8G0R9-F1
#
_cell.length_a   1.000
_cell.length_b   1.000
_cell.length_c   1.000
_cell.angle_alpha   90.00
_cell.angle_beta   90.00
_cell.angle_gamma   90.00
#
_symmetry.space_group_name_H-M   'P 1'
#
loop_
_entity.id
_entity.type
_entity.pdbx_description
1 polymer ?
#
loop_
_entity_poly.entity_id
_entity_poly.type
_entity_poly.pdbx_seq_one_letter_code
_entity_poly.pdbx_strand_id
1 'polypeptide(L)'
;MVGEQTINVAPDNDQSGDTSQQSGAQSGVGLAPLIQEEQDKIQPLIINMVNRSQPVNDDTQAQASGGELHLTRGVIEALRDDPDAAVLIQRLSGELALSRVMEQALMARRTLLAGMREPNISGEKEAQTALTQTTAQLDQELSQLKLELDMRQALANNAALTILERQTMRAKTKGQAVGVEDDTDKRVDDLSKPTGGDTQ
;
A
#
# COMPACT_ATOMS: atom_id res chain seq x y z
N MET A 1 56.03 -16.49 -19.40
CA MET A 1 54.96 -15.65 -18.82
C MET A 1 53.88 -16.60 -18.30
N VAL A 2 54.05 -17.04 -17.05
CA VAL A 2 53.06 -17.80 -16.27
C VAL A 2 53.27 -17.30 -14.85
N GLY A 3 52.29 -16.57 -14.32
CA GLY A 3 52.32 -16.06 -12.95
C GLY A 3 51.81 -17.13 -12.01
N GLU A 4 52.67 -17.58 -11.09
CA GLU A 4 52.31 -18.49 -10.01
C GLU A 4 51.55 -17.73 -8.92
N GLN A 5 50.33 -18.17 -8.66
CA GLN A 5 49.46 -17.69 -7.61
C GLN A 5 49.72 -18.54 -6.36
N THR A 6 50.51 -18.02 -5.41
CA THR A 6 50.70 -18.67 -4.10
C THR A 6 49.57 -18.27 -3.17
N ILE A 7 48.71 -19.25 -2.93
CA ILE A 7 47.69 -19.31 -1.89
C ILE A 7 48.38 -19.23 -0.52
N ASN A 8 47.97 -18.28 0.33
CA ASN A 8 48.35 -18.25 1.74
C ASN A 8 47.14 -18.67 2.57
N VAL A 9 47.23 -19.83 3.23
CA VAL A 9 46.21 -20.36 4.15
C VAL A 9 46.72 -20.27 5.60
N ALA A 10 45.96 -19.49 6.40
CA ALA A 10 45.62 -19.60 7.83
C ALA A 10 46.73 -19.65 8.92
N PRO A 11 46.40 -19.29 10.17
CA PRO A 11 45.63 -20.21 11.00
C PRO A 11 44.43 -19.57 11.73
N ASP A 12 43.45 -20.42 12.03
CA ASP A 12 42.34 -20.16 12.95
C ASP A 12 42.83 -19.58 14.28
N ASN A 13 42.19 -18.51 14.74
CA ASN A 13 42.25 -18.12 16.14
C ASN A 13 40.82 -17.77 16.60
N ASP A 14 40.24 -18.74 17.28
CA ASP A 14 38.97 -18.68 17.99
C ASP A 14 39.22 -17.98 19.33
N GLN A 15 38.72 -16.74 19.51
CA GLN A 15 38.41 -16.14 20.82
C GLN A 15 37.71 -14.79 20.68
N SER A 16 36.41 -14.80 21.02
CA SER A 16 35.74 -13.86 21.92
C SER A 16 35.97 -12.35 21.73
N GLY A 17 34.97 -11.62 21.24
CA GLY A 17 34.97 -10.16 21.34
C GLY A 17 33.92 -9.46 20.49
N ASP A 18 32.72 -9.35 21.07
CA ASP A 18 31.74 -8.29 20.89
C ASP A 18 32.15 -7.08 20.01
N THR A 19 31.41 -6.85 18.93
CA THR A 19 30.77 -5.56 18.59
C THR A 19 30.07 -5.72 17.24
N SER A 20 28.98 -6.49 17.24
CA SER A 20 27.92 -6.23 16.28
C SER A 20 27.44 -4.81 16.54
N GLN A 21 27.90 -3.86 15.71
CA GLN A 21 27.25 -2.58 15.52
C GLN A 21 25.84 -2.89 15.03
N GLN A 22 24.92 -3.09 15.97
CA GLN A 22 23.49 -3.17 15.72
C GLN A 22 23.05 -1.76 15.33
N SER A 23 23.23 -1.43 14.05
CA SER A 23 22.42 -0.42 13.40
C SER A 23 20.98 -0.91 13.49
N GLY A 24 20.23 -0.37 14.45
CA GLY A 24 18.95 -0.87 14.96
C GLY A 24 17.77 -0.73 14.01
N ALA A 25 17.87 -1.27 12.81
CA ALA A 25 16.70 -1.60 11.99
C ALA A 25 16.52 -3.12 12.03
N GLN A 26 15.87 -3.61 13.09
CA GLN A 26 15.39 -4.98 13.12
C GLN A 26 14.25 -5.07 12.10
N SER A 27 14.53 -5.66 10.94
CA SER A 27 13.54 -5.88 9.88
C SER A 27 12.35 -6.66 10.48
N GLY A 28 11.24 -5.97 10.73
CA GLY A 28 10.09 -6.47 11.50
C GLY A 28 9.62 -5.57 12.65
N VAL A 29 10.34 -4.48 12.96
CA VAL A 29 9.94 -3.47 13.95
C VAL A 29 9.73 -2.13 13.25
N GLY A 30 8.51 -1.57 13.31
CA GLY A 30 8.15 -0.28 12.71
C GLY A 30 6.65 -0.17 12.43
N LEU A 31 6.18 1.03 12.08
CA LEU A 31 4.75 1.25 11.86
C LEU A 31 4.19 0.54 10.60
N ALA A 32 4.99 0.32 9.56
CA ALA A 32 4.49 -0.29 8.32
C ALA A 32 4.04 -1.76 8.49
N PRO A 33 4.81 -2.67 9.12
CA PRO A 33 4.33 -4.01 9.46
C PRO A 33 3.06 -4.00 10.33
N LEU A 34 2.95 -3.06 11.27
CA LEU A 34 1.75 -2.91 12.11
C LEU A 34 0.51 -2.53 11.30
N ILE A 35 0.67 -1.71 10.27
CA ILE A 35 -0.44 -1.37 9.36
C ILE A 35 -0.92 -2.62 8.62
N GLN A 36 0.00 -3.46 8.14
CA GLN A 36 -0.39 -4.70 7.46
C GLN A 36 -1.13 -5.64 8.41
N GLU A 37 -0.64 -5.78 9.64
CA GLU A 37 -1.32 -6.60 10.67
C GLU A 37 -2.74 -6.08 10.97
N GLU A 38 -2.90 -4.77 11.13
CA GLU A 38 -4.22 -4.17 11.36
C GLU A 38 -5.14 -4.31 10.14
N GLN A 39 -4.59 -4.21 8.92
CA GLN A 39 -5.33 -4.44 7.70
C GLN A 39 -5.85 -5.88 7.62
N ASP A 40 -5.00 -6.86 7.93
CA ASP A 40 -5.34 -8.29 7.93
C ASP A 40 -6.42 -8.63 8.97
N LYS A 41 -6.53 -7.83 10.05
CA LYS A 41 -7.62 -7.92 11.04
C LYS A 41 -8.91 -7.25 10.57
N ILE A 42 -8.82 -6.06 9.97
CA ILE A 42 -9.98 -5.23 9.59
C ILE A 42 -10.68 -5.80 8.35
N GLN A 43 -9.91 -6.21 7.34
CA GLN A 43 -10.44 -6.72 6.08
C GLN A 43 -11.50 -7.82 6.25
N PRO A 44 -11.27 -8.92 6.99
CA PRO A 44 -12.25 -9.98 7.12
C PRO A 44 -13.54 -9.49 7.80
N LEU A 45 -13.48 -8.50 8.71
CA LEU A 45 -14.68 -7.91 9.32
C LEU A 45 -15.55 -7.22 8.27
N ILE A 46 -14.93 -6.44 7.37
CA ILE A 46 -15.64 -5.77 6.28
C ILE A 46 -16.24 -6.81 5.33
N ILE A 47 -15.48 -7.84 4.94
CA ILE A 47 -15.95 -8.93 4.07
C ILE A 47 -17.16 -9.64 4.70
N ASN A 48 -17.09 -9.97 5.99
CA ASN A 48 -18.17 -10.66 6.70
C ASN A 48 -19.44 -9.80 6.78
N MET A 49 -19.30 -8.49 6.98
CA MET A 49 -20.42 -7.55 6.96
C MET A 49 -21.05 -7.41 5.56
N VAL A 50 -20.23 -7.31 4.51
CA VAL A 50 -20.69 -7.23 3.11
C VAL A 50 -21.42 -8.51 2.70
N ASN A 51 -20.88 -9.68 3.05
CA ASN A 51 -21.45 -10.99 2.76
C ASN A 51 -22.64 -11.38 3.65
N ARG A 52 -23.06 -10.50 4.58
CA ARG A 52 -24.11 -10.75 5.57
C ARG A 52 -23.83 -11.94 6.51
N SER A 53 -22.57 -12.37 6.62
CA SER A 53 -22.13 -13.36 7.60
C SER A 53 -22.07 -12.77 9.01
N GLN A 54 -21.97 -11.45 9.13
CA GLN A 54 -22.01 -10.72 10.40
C GLN A 54 -22.98 -9.52 10.29
N PRO A 55 -23.75 -9.19 11.35
CA PRO A 55 -24.65 -8.05 11.31
C PRO A 55 -23.88 -6.73 11.24
N VAL A 56 -24.47 -5.75 10.53
CA VAL A 56 -23.94 -4.39 10.43
C VAL A 56 -24.53 -3.55 11.56
N ASN A 57 -23.84 -3.46 12.70
CA ASN A 57 -24.24 -2.71 13.88
C ASN A 57 -23.06 -1.90 14.42
N ASP A 58 -23.31 -1.06 15.43
CA ASP A 58 -22.32 -0.13 15.96
C ASP A 58 -21.06 -0.85 16.45
N ASP A 59 -21.19 -2.02 17.07
CA ASP A 59 -20.06 -2.80 17.58
C ASP A 59 -19.17 -3.35 16.46
N THR A 60 -19.77 -3.95 15.42
CA THR A 60 -19.02 -4.54 14.31
C THR A 60 -18.39 -3.48 13.41
N GLN A 61 -19.09 -2.35 13.26
CA GLN A 61 -18.57 -1.17 12.57
C GLN A 61 -17.42 -0.54 13.33
N ALA A 62 -17.51 -0.40 14.66
CA ALA A 62 -16.43 0.13 15.48
C ALA A 62 -15.18 -0.75 15.40
N GLN A 63 -15.34 -2.08 15.42
CA GLN A 63 -14.21 -3.02 15.30
C GLN A 63 -13.47 -2.92 13.97
N ALA A 64 -14.18 -2.62 12.88
CA ALA A 64 -13.58 -2.43 11.56
C ALA A 64 -13.13 -0.97 11.31
N SER A 65 -13.59 0.00 12.10
CA SER A 65 -13.24 1.42 11.97
C SER A 65 -11.79 1.70 12.39
N GLY A 66 -11.17 2.76 11.87
CA GLY A 66 -9.76 3.04 12.09
C GLY A 66 -9.50 4.47 12.50
N GLY A 67 -9.09 4.69 13.75
CA GLY A 67 -8.89 6.02 14.31
C GLY A 67 -10.07 6.96 14.09
N GLU A 68 -9.83 8.10 13.42
CA GLU A 68 -10.90 9.08 13.10
C GLU A 68 -11.79 8.65 11.91
N LEU A 69 -11.43 7.58 11.19
CA LEU A 69 -12.21 7.07 10.08
C LEU A 69 -13.25 6.05 10.58
N HIS A 70 -14.51 6.47 10.60
CA HIS A 70 -15.62 5.63 10.99
C HIS A 70 -16.25 4.92 9.79
N LEU A 71 -16.31 3.59 9.88
CA LEU A 71 -17.03 2.77 8.92
C LEU A 71 -18.54 2.87 9.20
N THR A 72 -19.31 3.29 8.20
CA THR A 72 -20.76 3.47 8.34
C THR A 72 -21.54 2.38 7.60
N ARG A 73 -22.83 2.25 7.93
CA ARG A 73 -23.71 1.29 7.26
C ARG A 73 -23.83 1.57 5.76
N GLY A 74 -23.94 2.84 5.38
CA GLY A 74 -24.04 3.24 3.98
C GLY A 74 -22.83 2.82 3.15
N VAL A 75 -21.62 2.84 3.73
CA VAL A 75 -20.40 2.36 3.06
C VAL A 75 -20.47 0.85 2.84
N ILE A 76 -20.89 0.07 3.84
CA ILE A 76 -21.05 -1.39 3.69
C ILE A 76 -22.12 -1.74 2.66
N GLU A 77 -23.24 -1.02 2.63
CA GLU A 77 -24.29 -1.23 1.65
C GLU A 77 -23.82 -0.87 0.23
N ALA A 78 -23.09 0.23 0.07
CA ALA A 78 -22.49 0.59 -1.21
C ALA A 78 -21.49 -0.46 -1.70
N LEU A 79 -20.61 -0.96 -0.83
CA LEU A 79 -19.67 -2.04 -1.16
C LEU A 79 -20.37 -3.33 -1.58
N ARG A 80 -21.55 -3.62 -1.05
CA ARG A 80 -22.31 -4.82 -1.40
C ARG A 80 -22.87 -4.76 -2.83
N ASP A 81 -23.24 -3.56 -3.26
CA ASP A 81 -23.90 -3.36 -4.55
C ASP A 81 -22.88 -3.01 -5.66
N ASP A 82 -21.58 -2.93 -5.32
CA ASP A 82 -20.49 -2.58 -6.23
C ASP A 82 -19.83 -3.83 -6.86
N PRO A 83 -19.67 -3.90 -8.20
CA PRO A 83 -19.01 -5.03 -8.86
C PRO A 83 -17.50 -5.17 -8.54
N ASP A 84 -16.83 -4.08 -8.14
CA ASP A 84 -15.41 -4.02 -7.80
C ASP A 84 -15.18 -4.07 -6.27
N ALA A 85 -16.17 -4.53 -5.50
CA ALA A 85 -16.18 -4.58 -4.04
C ALA A 85 -14.88 -5.15 -3.45
N ALA A 86 -14.33 -6.22 -4.01
CA ALA A 86 -13.11 -6.86 -3.49
C ALA A 86 -11.91 -5.90 -3.47
N VAL A 87 -11.74 -5.10 -4.53
CA VAL A 87 -10.65 -4.12 -4.63
C VAL A 87 -10.91 -2.94 -3.69
N LEU A 88 -12.16 -2.49 -3.61
CA LEU A 88 -12.55 -1.39 -2.73
C LEU A 88 -12.40 -1.76 -1.24
N ILE A 89 -12.78 -2.99 -0.86
CA ILE A 89 -12.59 -3.51 0.50
C ILE A 89 -11.10 -3.54 0.85
N GLN A 90 -10.24 -4.03 -0.04
CA GLN A 90 -8.79 -4.07 0.20
C GLN A 90 -8.21 -2.67 0.44
N ARG A 91 -8.61 -1.69 -0.38
CA ARG A 91 -8.19 -0.29 -0.23
C ARG A 91 -8.71 0.33 1.07
N LEU A 92 -10.01 0.20 1.33
CA LEU A 92 -10.65 0.71 2.53
C LEU A 92 -10.03 0.11 3.80
N SER A 93 -9.78 -1.20 3.82
CA SER A 93 -9.10 -1.83 4.96
C SER A 93 -7.70 -1.27 5.19
N GLY A 94 -6.95 -0.99 4.12
CA GLY A 94 -5.62 -0.38 4.22
C GLY A 94 -5.65 1.07 4.70
N GLU A 95 -6.67 1.84 4.34
CA GLU A 95 -6.88 3.21 4.82
C GLU A 95 -7.27 3.25 6.31
N LEU A 96 -8.21 2.38 6.71
CA LEU A 96 -8.64 2.26 8.11
C LEU A 96 -7.48 1.76 8.99
N ALA A 97 -6.70 0.79 8.52
CA ALA A 97 -5.52 0.30 9.23
C ALA A 97 -4.46 1.38 9.41
N LEU A 98 -4.13 2.13 8.34
CA LEU A 98 -3.18 3.25 8.42
C LEU A 98 -3.64 4.29 9.44
N SER A 99 -4.91 4.70 9.37
CA SER A 99 -5.49 5.67 10.32
C SER A 99 -5.39 5.21 11.77
N ARG A 100 -5.72 3.94 12.05
CA ARG A 100 -5.62 3.36 13.40
C ARG A 100 -4.18 3.36 13.92
N VAL A 101 -3.22 2.90 13.10
CA VAL A 101 -1.80 2.87 13.51
C VAL A 101 -1.25 4.28 13.70
N MET A 102 -1.64 5.24 12.84
CA MET A 102 -1.23 6.63 12.99
C MET A 102 -1.71 7.22 14.33
N GLU A 103 -2.97 6.97 14.70
CA GLU A 103 -3.50 7.42 15.98
C GLU A 103 -2.76 6.79 17.17
N GLN A 104 -2.54 5.47 17.12
CA GLN A 104 -1.78 4.74 18.14
C GLN A 104 -0.35 5.28 18.28
N ALA A 105 0.33 5.56 17.16
CA ALA A 105 1.66 6.14 17.14
C ALA A 105 1.67 7.57 17.72
N LEU A 106 0.68 8.40 17.39
CA LEU A 106 0.54 9.73 17.98
C LEU A 106 0.29 9.67 19.49
N MET A 107 -0.51 8.70 19.97
CA MET A 107 -0.68 8.45 21.40
C MET A 107 0.62 7.99 22.07
N ALA A 108 1.33 7.03 21.48
CA ALA A 108 2.63 6.56 21.98
C ALA A 108 3.63 7.72 22.09
N ARG A 109 3.70 8.58 21.08
CA ARG A 109 4.51 9.80 21.09
C ARG A 109 4.17 10.72 22.26
N ARG A 110 2.88 10.98 22.51
CA ARG A 110 2.43 11.80 23.65
C ARG A 110 2.86 11.18 24.97
N THR A 111 2.73 9.87 25.12
CA THR A 111 3.15 9.12 26.30
C THR A 111 4.66 9.19 26.53
N LEU A 112 5.48 9.03 25.49
CA LEU A 112 6.94 9.18 25.58
C LEU A 112 7.33 10.58 26.06
N LEU A 113 6.74 11.62 25.47
CA LEU A 113 6.99 13.02 25.88
C LEU A 113 6.51 13.32 27.31
N ALA A 114 5.47 12.65 27.80
CA ALA A 114 5.04 12.73 29.19
C ALA A 114 6.06 12.02 30.10
N GLY A 115 6.51 10.82 29.73
CA GLY A 115 7.53 10.07 30.46
C GLY A 115 8.87 10.79 30.60
N MET A 116 9.29 11.56 29.59
CA MET A 116 10.49 12.41 29.67
C MET A 116 10.39 13.53 30.72
N ARG A 117 9.17 13.91 31.12
CA ARG A 117 8.91 14.93 32.15
C ARG A 117 8.75 14.34 33.55
N GLU A 118 8.75 13.03 33.67
CA GLU A 118 8.65 12.35 34.96
C GLU A 118 9.91 12.64 35.80
N PRO A 119 9.80 13.07 37.08
CA PRO A 119 10.95 13.47 37.89
C PRO A 119 12.08 12.43 37.93
N ASN A 120 11.73 11.15 38.07
CA ASN A 120 12.69 10.05 38.14
C ASN A 120 13.46 9.83 36.82
N ILE A 121 12.88 10.22 35.69
CA ILE A 121 13.47 10.09 34.36
C ILE A 121 14.21 11.38 33.97
N SER A 122 13.65 12.53 34.32
CA SER A 122 14.20 13.84 33.96
C SER A 122 15.60 14.09 34.53
N GLY A 123 15.93 13.48 35.68
CA GLY A 123 17.25 13.52 36.28
C GLY A 123 18.23 12.49 35.71
N GLU A 124 17.75 11.50 34.95
CA GLU A 124 18.55 10.38 34.46
C GLU A 124 18.95 10.57 33.00
N LYS A 125 20.22 10.88 32.77
CA LYS A 125 20.73 11.27 31.45
C LYS A 125 20.60 10.16 30.40
N GLU A 126 20.82 8.92 30.79
CA GLU A 126 20.73 7.77 29.88
C GLU A 126 19.29 7.56 29.42
N ALA A 127 18.32 7.59 30.35
CA ALA A 127 16.90 7.47 30.05
C ALA A 127 16.41 8.60 29.12
N GLN A 128 16.83 9.84 29.36
CA GLN A 128 16.50 10.98 28.49
C GLN A 128 17.07 10.82 27.08
N THR A 129 18.29 10.31 26.97
CA THR A 129 18.93 10.07 25.67
C THR A 129 18.18 9.00 24.89
N ALA A 130 17.87 7.86 25.54
CA ALA A 130 17.10 6.79 24.94
C ALA A 130 15.70 7.26 24.48
N LEU A 131 14.96 7.94 25.35
CA LEU A 131 13.62 8.46 25.03
C LEU A 131 13.65 9.50 23.90
N THR A 132 14.67 10.35 23.86
CA THR A 132 14.84 11.32 22.77
C THR A 132 15.08 10.61 21.44
N GLN A 133 15.93 9.59 21.43
CA GLN A 133 16.21 8.79 20.23
C GLN A 133 14.95 8.04 19.76
N THR A 134 14.23 7.37 20.66
CA THR A 134 12.99 6.66 20.33
C THR A 134 11.92 7.62 19.81
N THR A 135 11.77 8.80 20.43
CA THR A 135 10.80 9.81 19.96
C THR A 135 11.17 10.33 18.58
N ALA A 136 12.46 10.58 18.32
CA ALA A 136 12.93 11.01 17.01
C ALA A 136 12.69 9.96 15.91
N GLN A 137 12.92 8.67 16.22
CA GLN A 137 12.61 7.57 15.31
C GLN A 137 11.10 7.51 15.01
N LEU A 138 10.26 7.59 16.04
CA LEU A 138 8.81 7.59 15.89
C LEU A 138 8.31 8.79 15.06
N ASP A 139 8.91 9.97 15.24
CA ASP A 139 8.57 11.18 14.46
C ASP A 139 8.92 11.01 12.98
N GLN A 140 10.05 10.36 12.69
CA GLN A 140 10.44 10.01 11.33
C GLN A 140 9.44 9.01 10.71
N GLU A 141 9.05 7.97 11.44
CA GLU A 141 8.05 6.99 10.95
C GLU A 141 6.68 7.64 10.72
N LEU A 142 6.22 8.49 11.63
CA LEU A 142 4.97 9.27 11.47
C LEU A 142 5.01 10.17 10.23
N SER A 143 6.15 10.80 9.95
CA SER A 143 6.31 11.62 8.74
C SER A 143 6.24 10.79 7.45
N GLN A 144 6.77 9.56 7.47
CA GLN A 144 6.67 8.62 6.35
C GLN A 144 5.24 8.14 6.14
N LEU A 145 4.52 7.82 7.22
CA LEU A 145 3.10 7.44 7.12
C LEU A 145 2.24 8.58 6.58
N LYS A 146 2.51 9.82 7.00
CA LYS A 146 1.83 10.98 6.44
C LYS A 146 2.07 11.09 4.93
N LEU A 147 3.33 10.98 4.50
CA LEU A 147 3.66 11.01 3.07
C LEU A 147 2.96 9.88 2.31
N GLU A 148 2.93 8.67 2.87
CA GLU A 148 2.23 7.54 2.28
C GLU A 148 0.73 7.78 2.12
N LEU A 149 0.07 8.32 3.16
CA LEU A 149 -1.35 8.67 3.12
C LEU A 149 -1.63 9.75 2.07
N ASP A 150 -0.84 10.82 2.06
CA ASP A 150 -0.97 11.92 1.11
C ASP A 150 -0.79 11.40 -0.34
N MET A 151 0.17 10.49 -0.57
CA MET A 151 0.38 9.84 -1.86
C MET A 151 -0.78 8.91 -2.26
N ARG A 152 -1.29 8.08 -1.33
CA ARG A 152 -2.44 7.20 -1.58
C ARG A 152 -3.67 8.00 -2.00
N GLN A 153 -3.95 9.11 -1.32
CA GLN A 153 -5.06 10.00 -1.64
C GLN A 153 -4.86 10.69 -3.01
N ALA A 154 -3.66 11.19 -3.30
CA ALA A 154 -3.34 11.80 -4.58
C ALA A 154 -3.47 10.79 -5.75
N LEU A 155 -2.99 9.56 -5.57
CA LEU A 155 -3.10 8.49 -6.58
C LEU A 155 -4.55 8.05 -6.79
N ALA A 156 -5.35 7.93 -5.73
CA ALA A 156 -6.77 7.59 -5.83
C ALA A 156 -7.55 8.62 -6.68
N ASN A 157 -7.32 9.92 -6.43
CA ASN A 157 -7.97 11.00 -7.17
C ASN A 157 -7.58 11.01 -8.66
N ASN A 158 -6.29 10.81 -8.97
CA ASN A 158 -5.80 10.81 -10.35
C ASN A 158 -6.21 9.55 -11.13
N ALA A 159 -6.21 8.38 -10.48
CA ALA A 159 -6.62 7.13 -11.11
C ALA A 159 -8.11 7.16 -11.48
N ALA A 160 -8.96 7.68 -10.58
CA ALA A 160 -10.39 7.86 -10.86
C ALA A 160 -10.62 8.80 -12.05
N LEU A 161 -9.93 9.94 -12.10
CA LEU A 161 -10.02 10.89 -13.21
C LEU A 161 -9.57 10.26 -14.53
N THR A 162 -8.42 9.57 -14.53
CA THR A 162 -7.88 8.91 -15.73
C THR A 162 -8.82 7.82 -16.26
N ILE A 163 -9.43 7.03 -15.38
CA ILE A 163 -10.40 5.99 -15.76
C ILE A 163 -11.66 6.63 -16.36
N LEU A 164 -12.17 7.70 -15.74
CA LEU A 164 -13.33 8.44 -16.23
C LEU A 164 -13.05 9.07 -17.60
N GLU A 165 -11.90 9.71 -17.80
CA GLU A 165 -11.47 10.24 -19.09
C GLU A 165 -11.41 9.14 -20.15
N ARG A 166 -10.87 7.96 -19.82
CA ARG A 166 -10.85 6.82 -20.73
C ARG A 166 -12.25 6.29 -21.04
N GLN A 167 -13.16 6.26 -20.07
CA GLN A 167 -14.56 5.87 -20.30
C GLN A 167 -15.27 6.88 -21.19
N THR A 168 -15.11 8.19 -20.96
CA THR A 168 -15.71 9.22 -21.81
C THR A 168 -15.14 9.19 -23.23
N MET A 169 -13.84 8.96 -23.40
CA MET A 169 -13.22 8.73 -24.70
C MET A 169 -13.82 7.51 -25.39
N ARG A 170 -13.94 6.38 -24.69
CA ARG A 170 -14.56 5.16 -25.23
C ARG A 170 -16.04 5.35 -25.57
N ALA A 171 -16.79 6.11 -24.79
CA ALA A 171 -18.19 6.44 -25.07
C ALA A 171 -18.31 7.32 -26.32
N LYS A 172 -17.42 8.30 -26.48
CA LYS A 172 -17.33 9.14 -27.69
C LYS A 172 -16.96 8.31 -28.93
N THR A 173 -16.06 7.34 -28.81
CA THR A 173 -15.64 6.49 -29.93
C THR A 173 -16.59 5.31 -30.21
N LYS A 174 -17.38 4.85 -29.22
CA LYS A 174 -18.35 3.74 -29.40
C LYS A 174 -19.51 4.08 -30.37
N GLY A 175 -19.73 5.37 -30.67
CA GLY A 175 -20.74 5.83 -31.63
C GLY A 175 -20.19 6.16 -33.02
N GLN A 176 -18.87 6.23 -33.19
CA GLN A 176 -18.27 6.37 -34.51
C GLN A 176 -17.96 4.96 -35.01
N ALA A 177 -18.86 4.41 -35.83
CA ALA A 177 -18.43 3.41 -36.80
C ALA A 177 -17.22 4.01 -37.50
N VAL A 178 -16.05 3.41 -37.31
CA VAL A 178 -14.91 3.68 -38.18
C VAL A 178 -15.43 3.25 -39.54
N GLY A 179 -15.91 4.22 -40.33
CA GLY A 179 -16.27 4.00 -41.70
C GLY A 179 -15.01 3.50 -42.37
N VAL A 180 -14.91 2.19 -42.55
CA VAL A 180 -14.02 1.66 -43.54
C VAL A 180 -14.62 2.19 -44.84
N GLU A 181 -14.08 3.29 -45.34
CA GLU A 181 -14.39 3.72 -46.70
C GLU A 181 -14.05 2.53 -47.59
N ASP A 182 -15.10 1.93 -48.18
CA ASP A 182 -14.95 0.87 -49.16
C ASP A 182 -14.28 1.49 -50.38
N ASP A 183 -12.96 1.35 -50.41
CA ASP A 183 -12.10 1.90 -51.43
C ASP A 183 -12.37 1.15 -52.74
N THR A 184 -13.24 1.74 -53.56
CA THR A 184 -13.67 1.15 -54.82
C THR A 184 -12.48 0.84 -55.72
N ASP A 185 -11.41 1.64 -55.65
CA ASP A 185 -10.24 1.50 -56.50
C ASP A 185 -9.45 0.22 -56.15
N LYS A 186 -9.35 -0.14 -54.87
CA LYS A 186 -8.75 -1.42 -54.45
C LYS A 186 -9.53 -2.62 -54.97
N ARG A 187 -10.86 -2.54 -54.95
CA ARG A 187 -11.72 -3.62 -55.48
C ARG A 187 -11.58 -3.77 -56.99
N VAL A 188 -11.40 -2.67 -57.72
CA VAL A 188 -11.18 -2.73 -59.18
C VAL A 188 -9.78 -3.27 -59.50
N ASP A 189 -8.76 -2.89 -58.73
CA ASP A 189 -7.40 -3.43 -58.86
C ASP A 189 -7.38 -4.96 -58.66
N ASP A 190 -8.03 -5.46 -57.61
CA ASP A 190 -8.07 -6.90 -57.34
C ASP A 190 -8.89 -7.70 -58.36
N LEU A 191 -9.87 -7.08 -59.02
CA LEU A 191 -10.61 -7.71 -60.13
C LEU A 191 -9.83 -7.70 -61.45
N SER A 192 -8.87 -6.78 -61.59
CA SER A 192 -8.02 -6.65 -62.77
C SER A 192 -6.80 -7.58 -62.77
N LYS A 193 -6.50 -8.22 -61.63
CA LYS A 193 -5.49 -9.28 -61.55
C LYS A 193 -6.10 -10.58 -62.10
N PRO A 194 -5.56 -11.16 -63.18
CA PRO A 194 -6.04 -12.46 -63.66
C PRO A 194 -5.71 -13.51 -62.60
N THR A 195 -6.72 -14.28 -62.18
CA THR A 195 -6.54 -15.51 -61.41
C THR A 195 -5.77 -16.49 -62.29
N GLY A 196 -4.44 -16.46 -62.17
CA GLY A 196 -3.55 -17.41 -62.80
C GLY A 196 -3.90 -18.81 -62.30
N GLY A 197 -4.55 -19.58 -63.16
CA GLY A 197 -4.72 -21.01 -62.96
C GLY A 197 -3.39 -21.70 -63.21
N ASP A 198 -2.89 -22.41 -62.21
CA ASP A 198 -1.89 -23.45 -62.39
C ASP A 198 -2.54 -24.79 -62.09
N THR A 199 -2.99 -25.45 -63.16
CA THR A 199 -3.02 -26.90 -63.26
C THR A 199 -1.59 -27.40 -63.49
N GLN A 200 -1.02 -28.08 -62.50
CA GLN A 200 -0.29 -29.36 -62.69
C GLN A 200 -0.07 -30.06 -61.35
#